data_AF-A0A4Z0PH51-F1
#
_entry.id   AF-A0A4Z0PH51-F1
#
_cell.length_a   1.000
_cell.length_b   1.000
_cell.length_c   1.000
_cell.angle_alpha   90.00
_cell.angle_beta   90.00
_cell.angle_gamma   90.00
#
_symmetry.space_group_name_H-M   'P 1'
#
loop_
_entity.id
_entity.type
_entity.pdbx_description
1 polymer ?
#
loop_
_entity_poly.entity_id
_entity_poly.type
_entity_poly.pdbx_seq_one_letter_code
_entity_poly.pdbx_strand_id
1 'polypeptide(L)'
;MKKSDPTPTPPAVATTGSLEGTVLPATALTKVTATSSGGLMFPVLPDATTGLFNLANLAPGQYTLSFTAAPGYTAPANRTITIVAGQKAGAGTVTVSSDGTVRSGTMSWTTDGIQYSSGTITGQVDDAGHILSLTAEASNGTRRDQLSLTLHRSFSGNGTYRLGGTYEIGQLVRLDGGIRTGAFLADGSGTVTITTYSVANGTISGSFGFNGTDPSSYPAKYATVTNGTFALRF
;
A
#
# COMPACT_ATOMS: atom_id res chain seq x y z
N MET A 1 -38.74 -66.77 -12.03
CA MET A 1 -38.88 -65.39 -12.53
C MET A 1 -37.75 -64.57 -11.94
N LYS A 2 -37.03 -63.82 -12.78
CA LYS A 2 -35.82 -63.06 -12.41
C LYS A 2 -36.16 -62.00 -11.35
N LYS A 3 -35.34 -61.92 -10.30
CA LYS A 3 -35.31 -60.80 -9.36
C LYS A 3 -34.96 -59.55 -10.18
N SER A 4 -35.91 -58.63 -10.30
CA SER A 4 -35.69 -57.33 -10.93
C SER A 4 -34.64 -56.58 -10.12
N ASP A 5 -33.51 -56.28 -10.74
CA ASP A 5 -32.53 -55.35 -10.16
C ASP A 5 -33.20 -54.01 -9.88
N PRO A 6 -32.92 -53.36 -8.72
CA PRO A 6 -33.39 -52.01 -8.48
C PRO A 6 -32.75 -51.09 -9.52
N THR A 7 -33.58 -50.36 -10.28
CA THR A 7 -33.15 -49.32 -11.21
C THR A 7 -32.24 -48.34 -10.45
N PRO A 8 -31.01 -48.08 -10.92
CA PRO A 8 -30.15 -47.11 -10.25
C PRO A 8 -30.85 -45.76 -10.25
N THR A 9 -31.02 -45.17 -9.07
CA THR A 9 -31.53 -43.80 -8.91
C THR A 9 -30.67 -42.87 -9.78
N PRO A 10 -31.27 -42.08 -10.68
CA PRO A 10 -30.51 -41.10 -11.46
C PRO A 10 -29.69 -40.21 -10.51
N PRO A 11 -28.41 -39.93 -10.82
CA PRO A 11 -27.64 -38.99 -10.03
C PRO A 11 -28.43 -37.69 -9.88
N ALA A 12 -28.53 -37.16 -8.66
CA ALA A 12 -29.18 -35.88 -8.41
C ALA A 12 -28.53 -34.81 -9.31
N VAL A 13 -29.32 -34.22 -10.21
CA VAL A 13 -28.82 -33.20 -11.14
C VAL A 13 -28.51 -31.95 -10.31
N ALA A 14 -27.25 -31.54 -10.29
CA ALA A 14 -26.86 -30.30 -9.63
C ALA A 14 -27.59 -29.13 -10.30
N THR A 15 -28.24 -28.29 -9.51
CA THR A 15 -28.98 -27.11 -9.97
C THR A 15 -28.23 -25.80 -9.77
N THR A 16 -27.09 -25.85 -9.07
CA THR A 16 -26.25 -24.70 -8.74
C THR A 16 -24.79 -24.98 -9.03
N GLY A 17 -24.01 -23.93 -9.22
CA GLY A 17 -22.56 -23.96 -9.26
C GLY A 17 -21.94 -23.19 -8.10
N SER A 18 -20.62 -23.07 -8.12
CA SER A 18 -19.85 -22.26 -7.17
C SER A 18 -18.79 -21.43 -7.87
N LEU A 19 -18.25 -20.45 -7.17
CA LEU A 19 -17.21 -19.54 -7.64
C LEU A 19 -16.14 -19.40 -6.56
N GLU A 20 -14.87 -19.53 -6.93
CA GLU A 20 -13.76 -19.22 -6.04
C GLU A 20 -12.72 -18.32 -6.68
N GLY A 21 -11.94 -17.64 -5.85
CA GLY A 21 -10.74 -16.94 -6.27
C GLY A 21 -9.89 -16.52 -5.10
N THR A 22 -8.83 -15.78 -5.39
CA THR A 22 -7.90 -15.25 -4.38
C THR A 22 -7.65 -13.78 -4.65
N VAL A 23 -7.55 -12.96 -3.62
CA VAL A 23 -7.15 -11.55 -3.68
C VAL A 23 -5.70 -11.43 -3.24
N LEU A 24 -4.91 -10.65 -3.98
CA LEU A 24 -3.54 -10.31 -3.61
C LEU A 24 -3.31 -8.80 -3.73
N PRO A 25 -2.86 -8.12 -2.66
CA PRO A 25 -2.71 -8.60 -1.28
C PRO A 25 -4.02 -9.09 -0.64
N ALA A 26 -3.96 -10.05 0.30
CA ALA A 26 -5.13 -10.65 0.93
C ALA A 26 -6.10 -9.62 1.56
N THR A 27 -5.57 -8.50 2.03
CA THR A 27 -6.32 -7.42 2.67
C THR A 27 -6.72 -6.30 1.72
N ALA A 28 -6.47 -6.44 0.41
CA ALA A 28 -6.64 -5.34 -0.54
C ALA A 28 -8.09 -5.07 -0.95
N LEU A 29 -8.97 -6.05 -0.78
CA LEU A 29 -10.42 -5.87 -0.98
C LEU A 29 -11.16 -6.14 0.32
N THR A 30 -12.12 -5.26 0.64
CA THR A 30 -13.06 -5.49 1.75
C THR A 30 -14.25 -6.32 1.33
N LYS A 31 -14.54 -6.39 0.02
CA LYS A 31 -15.69 -7.12 -0.52
C LYS A 31 -15.50 -7.47 -2.00
N VAL A 32 -15.90 -8.68 -2.36
CA VAL A 32 -16.13 -9.10 -3.74
C VAL A 32 -17.63 -9.31 -3.90
N THR A 33 -18.25 -8.81 -4.97
CA THR A 33 -19.68 -9.01 -5.22
C THR A 33 -19.89 -9.60 -6.60
N ALA A 34 -20.51 -10.77 -6.66
CA ALA A 34 -20.99 -11.34 -7.92
C ALA A 34 -22.42 -10.87 -8.17
N THR A 35 -22.66 -10.19 -9.29
CA THR A 35 -23.99 -9.72 -9.69
C THR A 35 -24.46 -10.52 -10.89
N SER A 36 -25.60 -11.21 -10.78
CA SER A 36 -26.19 -11.95 -11.91
C SER A 36 -26.69 -11.00 -13.00
N SER A 37 -26.93 -11.51 -14.20
CA SER A 37 -27.55 -10.73 -15.29
C SER A 37 -28.92 -10.14 -14.92
N GLY A 38 -29.64 -10.77 -13.98
CA GLY A 38 -30.90 -10.27 -13.43
C GLY A 38 -30.75 -9.26 -12.29
N GLY A 39 -29.52 -8.88 -11.94
CA GLY A 39 -29.22 -7.87 -10.90
C GLY A 39 -29.14 -8.41 -9.47
N LEU A 40 -29.25 -9.72 -9.25
CA LEU A 40 -29.10 -10.29 -7.91
C LEU A 40 -27.63 -10.26 -7.49
N MET A 41 -27.38 -9.73 -6.29
CA MET A 41 -26.03 -9.50 -5.76
C MET A 41 -25.67 -10.52 -4.69
N PHE A 42 -24.49 -11.10 -4.80
CA PHE A 42 -23.94 -12.09 -3.87
C PHE A 42 -22.59 -11.58 -3.35
N PRO A 43 -22.58 -10.81 -2.24
CA PRO A 43 -21.35 -10.31 -1.64
C PRO A 43 -20.64 -11.39 -0.83
N VAL A 44 -19.31 -11.36 -0.85
CA VAL A 44 -18.43 -12.17 0.00
C VAL A 44 -17.26 -11.33 0.49
N LEU A 45 -16.84 -11.58 1.73
CA LEU A 45 -15.61 -11.02 2.29
C LEU A 45 -14.46 -12.00 1.99
N PRO A 46 -13.38 -11.56 1.32
CA PRO A 46 -12.16 -12.35 1.24
C PRO A 46 -11.60 -12.63 2.63
N ASP A 47 -10.99 -13.79 2.80
CA ASP A 47 -10.24 -14.12 4.01
C ASP A 47 -9.04 -13.18 4.16
N ALA A 48 -8.93 -12.51 5.30
CA ALA A 48 -7.92 -11.46 5.51
C ALA A 48 -6.47 -11.99 5.53
N THR A 49 -6.27 -13.30 5.70
CA THR A 49 -4.94 -13.93 5.80
C THR A 49 -4.51 -14.51 4.46
N THR A 50 -5.42 -15.19 3.78
CA THR A 50 -5.15 -15.96 2.56
C THR A 50 -5.64 -15.27 1.29
N GLY A 51 -6.54 -14.30 1.42
CA GLY A 51 -7.21 -13.61 0.30
C GLY A 51 -8.27 -14.47 -0.38
N LEU A 52 -8.54 -15.68 0.10
CA LEU A 52 -9.49 -16.58 -0.53
C LEU A 52 -10.92 -16.08 -0.39
N PHE A 53 -11.70 -16.17 -1.45
CA PHE A 53 -13.15 -15.97 -1.41
C PHE A 53 -13.87 -17.10 -2.14
N ASN A 54 -15.03 -17.48 -1.63
CA ASN A 54 -15.86 -18.55 -2.19
C ASN A 54 -17.34 -18.16 -2.10
N LEU A 55 -18.05 -18.31 -3.21
CA LEU A 55 -19.50 -18.17 -3.32
C LEU A 55 -20.07 -19.50 -3.79
N ALA A 56 -20.88 -20.12 -2.94
CA ALA A 56 -21.57 -21.38 -3.25
C ALA A 56 -23.03 -21.12 -3.67
N ASN A 57 -23.66 -22.14 -4.24
CA ASN A 57 -25.09 -22.16 -4.55
C ASN A 57 -25.55 -21.06 -5.52
N LEU A 58 -24.70 -20.70 -6.49
CA LEU A 58 -25.04 -19.75 -7.53
C LEU A 58 -25.83 -20.44 -8.64
N ALA A 59 -26.90 -19.79 -9.12
CA ALA A 59 -27.61 -20.27 -10.29
C ALA A 59 -26.68 -20.26 -11.52
N PRO A 60 -26.81 -21.21 -12.47
CA PRO A 60 -26.05 -21.17 -13.71
C PRO A 60 -26.35 -19.91 -14.50
N GLY A 61 -25.32 -19.29 -15.07
CA GLY A 61 -25.46 -18.04 -15.82
C GLY A 61 -24.22 -17.16 -15.78
N GLN A 62 -24.32 -15.99 -16.41
CA GLN A 62 -23.26 -14.99 -16.41
C GLN A 62 -23.38 -14.07 -15.18
N TYR A 63 -22.23 -13.76 -14.58
CA TYR A 63 -22.08 -12.88 -13.45
C TYR A 63 -21.02 -11.81 -13.72
N THR A 64 -21.24 -10.61 -13.21
CA THR A 64 -20.25 -9.54 -13.14
C THR A 64 -19.69 -9.49 -11.72
N LEU A 65 -18.38 -9.68 -11.59
CA LEU A 65 -17.63 -9.49 -10.35
C LEU A 65 -17.23 -8.03 -10.24
N SER A 66 -17.64 -7.41 -9.14
CA SER A 66 -17.23 -6.08 -8.73
C SER A 66 -16.46 -6.14 -7.41
N PHE A 67 -15.56 -5.17 -7.23
CA PHE A 67 -14.57 -5.21 -6.16
C PHE A 67 -14.64 -3.92 -5.35
N THR A 68 -14.75 -4.04 -4.03
CA THR A 68 -14.64 -2.89 -3.12
C THR A 68 -13.24 -2.91 -2.50
N ALA A 69 -12.42 -1.93 -2.89
CA ALA A 69 -11.06 -1.80 -2.35
C ALA A 69 -11.08 -1.45 -0.86
N ALA A 70 -10.07 -1.92 -0.13
CA ALA A 70 -9.74 -1.41 1.19
C ALA A 70 -9.06 -0.03 1.06
N PRO A 71 -9.06 0.81 2.11
CA PRO A 71 -8.28 2.04 2.12
C PRO A 71 -6.80 1.79 1.77
N GLY A 72 -6.22 2.64 0.93
CA GLY A 72 -4.84 2.47 0.42
C GLY A 72 -4.73 1.62 -0.84
N TYR A 73 -5.84 1.24 -1.47
CA TYR A 73 -5.86 0.45 -2.69
C TYR A 73 -6.85 1.00 -3.72
N THR A 74 -6.53 0.76 -4.99
CA THR A 74 -7.42 1.10 -6.10
C THR A 74 -8.27 -0.10 -6.49
N ALA A 75 -9.58 0.10 -6.60
CA ALA A 75 -10.50 -0.96 -7.02
C ALA A 75 -10.14 -1.47 -8.43
N PRO A 76 -9.95 -2.79 -8.63
CA PRO A 76 -9.72 -3.35 -9.95
C PRO A 76 -10.94 -3.18 -10.87
N ALA A 77 -10.69 -3.29 -12.18
CA ALA A 77 -11.77 -3.36 -13.15
C ALA A 77 -12.68 -4.59 -12.91
N ASN A 78 -13.97 -4.42 -13.18
CA ASN A 78 -14.95 -5.50 -13.08
C ASN A 78 -14.60 -6.65 -14.02
N ARG A 79 -14.90 -7.89 -13.62
CA ARG A 79 -14.66 -9.11 -14.40
C ARG A 79 -15.96 -9.83 -14.69
N THR A 80 -16.09 -10.47 -15.85
CA THR A 80 -17.24 -11.32 -16.18
C THR A 80 -16.87 -12.79 -16.02
N ILE A 81 -17.75 -13.58 -15.41
CA ILE A 81 -17.56 -15.03 -15.22
C ILE A 81 -18.86 -15.79 -15.49
N THR A 82 -18.74 -17.03 -15.96
CA THR A 82 -19.89 -17.92 -16.19
C THR A 82 -19.91 -19.01 -15.15
N ILE A 83 -21.06 -19.20 -14.50
CA ILE A 83 -21.33 -20.29 -13.57
C ILE A 83 -22.06 -21.40 -14.32
N VAL A 84 -21.59 -22.63 -14.14
CA VAL A 84 -22.21 -23.84 -14.69
C VAL A 84 -22.67 -24.74 -13.55
N ALA A 85 -23.84 -25.37 -13.69
CA ALA A 85 -24.38 -26.24 -12.65
C ALA A 85 -23.45 -27.42 -12.37
N GLY A 86 -23.25 -27.74 -11.09
CA GLY A 86 -22.35 -28.81 -10.64
C GLY A 86 -20.86 -28.49 -10.79
N GLN A 87 -20.49 -27.30 -11.28
CA GLN A 87 -19.11 -26.90 -11.50
C GLN A 87 -18.68 -25.80 -10.53
N LYS A 88 -17.35 -25.71 -10.37
CA LYS A 88 -16.68 -24.65 -9.64
C LYS A 88 -15.99 -23.74 -10.64
N ALA A 89 -16.48 -22.51 -10.76
CA ALA A 89 -15.87 -21.49 -11.59
C ALA A 89 -14.67 -20.86 -10.84
N GLY A 90 -13.56 -20.67 -11.53
CA GLY A 90 -12.37 -20.01 -11.00
C GLY A 90 -12.27 -18.57 -11.48
N ALA A 91 -12.30 -17.60 -10.56
CA ALA A 91 -11.98 -16.18 -10.83
C ALA A 91 -10.47 -15.91 -10.92
N GLY A 92 -9.64 -16.91 -10.60
CA GLY A 92 -8.19 -16.78 -10.51
C GLY A 92 -7.76 -15.83 -9.41
N THR A 93 -6.56 -15.25 -9.57
CA THR A 93 -6.03 -14.23 -8.67
C THR A 93 -6.49 -12.83 -9.11
N VAL A 94 -7.03 -12.07 -8.17
CA VAL A 94 -7.36 -10.65 -8.30
C VAL A 94 -6.23 -9.87 -7.65
N THR A 95 -5.28 -9.40 -8.46
CA THR A 95 -4.21 -8.51 -8.01
C THR A 95 -4.74 -7.08 -7.91
N VAL A 96 -4.47 -6.44 -6.78
CA VAL A 96 -4.95 -5.09 -6.47
C VAL A 96 -3.74 -4.19 -6.21
N SER A 97 -3.69 -3.06 -6.91
CA SER A 97 -2.62 -2.08 -6.75
C SER A 97 -2.87 -1.19 -5.54
N SER A 98 -1.79 -0.86 -4.81
CA SER A 98 -1.79 0.24 -3.85
C SER A 98 -2.17 1.56 -4.55
N ASP A 99 -2.80 2.49 -3.83
CA ASP A 99 -3.05 3.86 -4.29
C ASP A 99 -1.86 4.81 -4.04
N GLY A 100 -0.75 4.28 -3.51
CA GLY A 100 0.46 5.01 -3.20
C GLY A 100 0.46 5.67 -1.82
N THR A 101 -0.65 5.68 -1.09
CA THR A 101 -0.72 6.36 0.22
C THR A 101 0.04 5.57 1.28
N VAL A 102 0.95 6.22 2.02
CA VAL A 102 1.66 5.58 3.15
C VAL A 102 0.67 5.21 4.25
N ARG A 103 0.68 3.93 4.66
CA ARG A 103 -0.27 3.34 5.62
C ARG A 103 0.35 3.04 6.97
N SER A 104 1.60 2.58 6.97
CA SER A 104 2.31 2.21 8.21
C SER A 104 3.81 2.10 7.97
N GLY A 105 4.58 2.05 9.04
CA GLY A 105 6.01 1.77 8.99
C GLY A 105 6.77 2.48 10.08
N THR A 106 8.08 2.57 9.91
CA THR A 106 8.96 3.31 10.80
C THR A 106 9.89 4.21 9.99
N MET A 107 10.23 5.35 10.58
CA MET A 107 11.30 6.24 10.12
C MET A 107 12.14 6.64 11.33
N SER A 108 13.45 6.53 11.22
CA SER A 108 14.39 6.95 12.27
C SER A 108 15.54 7.75 11.66
N TRP A 109 16.10 8.66 12.45
CA TRP A 109 17.23 9.50 12.04
C TRP A 109 17.98 10.01 13.27
N THR A 110 19.15 10.57 13.04
CA THR A 110 19.92 11.30 14.05
C THR A 110 20.10 12.73 13.58
N THR A 111 19.69 13.70 14.40
CA THR A 111 19.98 15.12 14.15
C THR A 111 20.95 15.66 15.19
N ASP A 112 22.08 16.21 14.74
CA ASP A 112 23.10 16.81 15.61
C ASP A 112 23.53 15.87 16.77
N GLY A 113 23.61 14.57 16.50
CA GLY A 113 23.96 13.52 17.46
C GLY A 113 22.79 12.97 18.31
N ILE A 114 21.58 13.52 18.18
CA ILE A 114 20.38 13.08 18.92
C ILE A 114 19.53 12.17 18.03
N GLN A 115 19.16 10.99 18.53
CA GLN A 115 18.34 10.04 17.79
C GLN A 115 16.84 10.35 17.91
N TYR A 116 16.14 10.18 16.80
CA TYR A 116 14.70 10.32 16.63
C TYR A 116 14.15 9.07 15.94
N SER A 117 12.93 8.69 16.31
CA SER A 117 12.21 7.60 15.66
C SER A 117 10.71 7.87 15.71
N SER A 118 10.02 7.56 14.63
CA SER A 118 8.57 7.68 14.50
C SER A 118 7.97 6.42 13.91
N GLY A 119 6.84 5.97 14.47
CA GLY A 119 5.96 4.96 13.88
C GLY A 119 4.81 5.58 13.08
N THR A 120 4.70 6.91 13.08
CA THR A 120 3.66 7.66 12.37
C THR A 120 4.31 8.39 11.21
N ILE A 121 4.15 7.84 10.01
CA ILE A 121 4.63 8.43 8.77
C ILE A 121 3.43 8.67 7.89
N THR A 122 3.36 9.88 7.32
CA THR A 122 2.42 10.20 6.25
C THR A 122 3.20 10.40 4.96
N GLY A 123 2.55 10.18 3.83
CA GLY A 123 3.26 10.27 2.57
C GLY A 123 2.57 9.60 1.40
N GLN A 124 3.26 9.65 0.26
CA GLN A 124 2.82 9.08 -0.99
C GLN A 124 4.02 8.47 -1.73
N VAL A 125 3.81 7.32 -2.36
CA VAL A 125 4.80 6.56 -3.13
C VAL A 125 4.16 6.13 -4.45
N ASP A 126 4.65 6.66 -5.57
CA ASP A 126 4.14 6.38 -6.91
C ASP A 126 5.27 6.54 -7.92
N ASP A 127 5.74 5.42 -8.45
CA ASP A 127 6.79 5.40 -9.46
C ASP A 127 6.29 5.89 -10.83
N ALA A 128 5.02 5.63 -11.18
CA ALA A 128 4.42 6.11 -12.42
C ALA A 128 4.28 7.64 -12.42
N GLY A 129 3.98 8.23 -11.26
CA GLY A 129 3.95 9.67 -11.03
C GLY A 129 5.31 10.30 -10.68
N HIS A 130 6.37 9.49 -10.50
CA HIS A 130 7.69 9.90 -10.03
C HIS A 130 7.71 10.58 -8.66
N ILE A 131 6.81 10.17 -7.77
CA ILE A 131 6.63 10.75 -6.43
C ILE A 131 7.09 9.78 -5.35
N LEU A 132 7.98 10.26 -4.49
CA LEU A 132 8.16 9.77 -3.12
C LEU A 132 8.07 10.98 -2.20
N SER A 133 7.05 11.05 -1.37
CA SER A 133 6.93 12.09 -0.33
C SER A 133 6.70 11.42 0.99
N LEU A 134 7.58 11.64 1.96
CA LEU A 134 7.49 11.07 3.30
C LEU A 134 7.63 12.19 4.32
N THR A 135 6.78 12.20 5.33
CA THR A 135 6.88 13.10 6.47
C THR A 135 6.71 12.29 7.75
N ALA A 136 7.64 12.47 8.68
CA ALA A 136 7.60 11.87 10.00
C ALA A 136 7.91 12.93 11.06
N GLU A 137 7.35 12.74 12.24
CA GLU A 137 7.62 13.60 13.38
C GLU A 137 8.01 12.76 14.58
N ALA A 138 9.02 13.21 15.32
CA ALA A 138 9.49 12.56 16.52
C ALA A 138 9.91 13.61 17.55
N SER A 139 9.72 13.30 18.83
CA SER A 139 10.10 14.15 19.95
C SER A 139 10.99 13.38 20.92
N ASN A 140 11.95 14.07 21.53
CA ASN A 140 12.75 13.56 22.64
C ASN A 140 12.30 14.14 24.00
N GLY A 141 11.09 14.69 24.06
CA GLY A 141 10.50 15.32 25.24
C GLY A 141 10.62 16.85 25.24
N THR A 142 11.82 17.39 24.94
CA THR A 142 12.07 18.84 24.95
C THR A 142 12.07 19.43 23.54
N ARG A 143 12.58 18.66 22.57
CA ARG A 143 12.67 19.03 21.15
C ARG A 143 11.89 18.04 20.31
N ARG A 144 11.18 18.57 19.32
CA ARG A 144 10.48 17.84 18.27
C ARG A 144 11.14 18.17 16.93
N ASP A 145 11.44 17.12 16.18
CA ASP A 145 11.94 17.21 14.82
C ASP A 145 10.86 16.65 13.88
N GLN A 146 10.47 17.43 12.88
CA GLN A 146 9.67 17.00 11.75
C GLN A 146 10.59 16.85 10.54
N LEU A 147 10.71 15.65 10.03
CA LEU A 147 11.54 15.32 8.89
C LEU A 147 10.67 15.07 7.67
N SER A 148 11.01 15.70 6.54
CA SER A 148 10.37 15.46 5.25
C SER A 148 11.40 15.10 4.19
N LEU A 149 11.08 14.08 3.38
CA LEU A 149 11.81 13.65 2.20
C LEU A 149 10.87 13.72 1.01
N THR A 150 11.23 14.45 -0.02
CA THR A 150 10.42 14.58 -1.24
C THR A 150 11.30 14.34 -2.47
N LEU A 151 10.89 13.42 -3.33
CA LEU A 151 11.38 13.23 -4.68
C LEU A 151 10.15 13.39 -5.58
N HIS A 152 10.10 14.46 -6.38
CA HIS A 152 8.89 14.78 -7.15
C HIS A 152 9.07 14.62 -8.67
N ARG A 153 10.28 14.23 -9.11
CA ARG A 153 10.58 13.98 -10.53
C ARG A 153 11.54 12.83 -10.77
N SER A 154 12.35 12.49 -9.79
CA SER A 154 13.38 11.48 -9.96
C SER A 154 12.94 10.06 -9.57
N PHE A 155 11.90 9.91 -8.76
CA PHE A 155 11.59 8.61 -8.17
C PHE A 155 11.20 7.58 -9.24
N SER A 156 11.89 6.45 -9.24
CA SER A 156 11.70 5.35 -10.18
C SER A 156 11.92 3.98 -9.51
N GLY A 157 11.71 3.92 -8.20
CA GLY A 157 11.91 2.71 -7.39
C GLY A 157 13.30 2.63 -6.76
N ASN A 158 13.91 1.44 -6.79
CA ASN A 158 15.23 1.17 -6.21
C ASN A 158 16.31 2.08 -6.80
N GLY A 159 17.17 2.64 -5.94
CA GLY A 159 18.25 3.51 -6.40
C GLY A 159 18.63 4.59 -5.39
N THR A 160 19.63 5.39 -5.73
CA THR A 160 20.07 6.53 -4.92
C THR A 160 19.70 7.83 -5.60
N TYR A 161 19.06 8.71 -4.83
CA TYR A 161 18.54 10.00 -5.26
C TYR A 161 19.20 11.10 -4.46
N ARG A 162 19.56 12.20 -5.12
CA ARG A 162 20.25 13.34 -4.51
C ARG A 162 19.23 14.33 -3.95
N LEU A 163 19.49 14.86 -2.77
CA LEU A 163 18.66 15.88 -2.11
C LEU A 163 19.29 17.26 -2.25
N GLY A 164 18.45 18.30 -2.20
CA GLY A 164 18.85 19.72 -2.27
C GLY A 164 18.66 20.34 -3.65
N GLY A 165 17.84 19.72 -4.51
CA GLY A 165 17.37 20.31 -5.75
C GLY A 165 16.04 21.06 -5.56
N THR A 166 15.50 21.62 -6.66
CA THR A 166 14.18 22.26 -6.65
C THR A 166 13.04 21.27 -6.39
N TYR A 167 13.20 20.01 -6.82
CA TYR A 167 12.17 18.97 -6.76
C TYR A 167 12.50 17.82 -5.80
N GLU A 168 13.79 17.68 -5.44
CA GLU A 168 14.29 16.67 -4.53
C GLU A 168 14.73 17.33 -3.22
N ILE A 169 13.83 17.32 -2.23
CA ILE A 169 13.93 18.11 -1.01
C ILE A 169 14.17 17.17 0.17
N GLY A 170 15.22 17.46 0.94
CA GLY A 170 15.36 17.01 2.32
C GLY A 170 15.09 18.20 3.23
N GLN A 171 14.13 18.08 4.14
CA GLN A 171 13.80 19.16 5.05
C GLN A 171 13.70 18.64 6.48
N LEU A 172 14.28 19.39 7.40
CA LEU A 172 14.08 19.23 8.83
C LEU A 172 13.46 20.51 9.39
N VAL A 173 12.27 20.42 9.98
CA VAL A 173 11.70 21.49 10.79
C VAL A 173 11.87 21.12 12.25
N ARG A 174 12.38 22.07 13.02
CA ARG A 174 12.70 21.89 14.43
C ARG A 174 11.80 22.75 15.28
N LEU A 175 11.21 22.13 16.30
CA LEU A 175 10.34 22.77 17.26
C LEU A 175 10.84 22.54 18.69
N ASP A 176 11.03 23.61 19.44
CA ASP A 176 11.37 23.57 20.86
C ASP A 176 10.18 24.14 21.65
N GLY A 177 9.62 23.36 22.57
CA GLY A 177 8.39 23.76 23.29
C GLY A 177 7.17 24.02 22.38
N GLY A 178 7.14 23.44 21.18
CA GLY A 178 6.08 23.65 20.18
C GLY A 178 6.26 24.89 19.29
N ILE A 179 7.32 25.67 19.49
CA ILE A 179 7.65 26.83 18.66
C ILE A 179 8.69 26.42 17.62
N ARG A 180 8.48 26.76 16.34
CA ARG A 180 9.46 26.52 15.29
C ARG A 180 10.72 27.36 15.54
N THR A 181 11.86 26.70 15.74
CA THR A 181 13.17 27.33 16.00
C THR A 181 14.15 27.23 14.84
N GLY A 182 13.85 26.38 13.85
CA GLY A 182 14.58 26.31 12.59
C GLY A 182 13.87 25.51 11.50
N ALA A 183 14.19 25.82 10.24
CA ALA A 183 13.78 25.07 9.07
C ALA A 183 14.97 24.84 8.15
N PHE A 184 15.56 23.66 8.22
CA PHE A 184 16.82 23.31 7.56
C PHE A 184 16.53 22.56 6.26
N LEU A 185 17.00 23.11 5.14
CA LEU A 185 16.87 22.51 3.82
C LEU A 185 18.20 21.88 3.39
N ALA A 186 18.14 20.70 2.80
CA ALA A 186 19.30 20.01 2.25
C ALA A 186 20.05 20.93 1.27
N ASP A 187 21.35 21.08 1.47
CA ASP A 187 22.21 22.03 0.74
C ASP A 187 22.83 21.43 -0.55
N GLY A 188 22.24 20.36 -1.08
CA GLY A 188 22.78 19.63 -2.23
C GLY A 188 23.75 18.51 -1.88
N SER A 189 24.10 18.34 -0.60
CA SER A 189 24.99 17.26 -0.13
C SER A 189 24.27 15.95 0.26
N GLY A 190 22.94 15.97 0.32
CA GLY A 190 22.15 14.87 0.84
C GLY A 190 21.81 13.77 -0.16
N THR A 191 21.45 12.59 0.34
CA THR A 191 20.91 11.49 -0.47
C THR A 191 19.79 10.74 0.23
N VAL A 192 18.92 10.12 -0.58
CA VAL A 192 18.01 9.05 -0.19
C VAL A 192 18.36 7.82 -1.02
N THR A 193 18.58 6.68 -0.38
CA THR A 193 18.82 5.40 -1.05
C THR A 193 17.66 4.46 -0.78
N ILE A 194 17.00 4.01 -1.85
CA ILE A 194 15.90 3.06 -1.82
C ILE A 194 16.47 1.66 -2.05
N THR A 195 16.47 0.85 -0.98
CA THR A 195 17.04 -0.50 -0.98
C THR A 195 16.02 -1.55 -1.41
N THR A 196 14.75 -1.35 -1.05
CA THR A 196 13.65 -2.23 -1.44
C THR A 196 12.48 -1.38 -1.93
N TYR A 197 11.89 -1.74 -3.06
CA TYR A 197 10.64 -1.18 -3.56
C TYR A 197 9.83 -2.27 -4.23
N SER A 198 8.56 -2.43 -3.84
CA SER A 198 7.65 -3.40 -4.43
C SER A 198 6.24 -2.87 -4.44
N VAL A 199 5.74 -2.52 -5.63
CA VAL A 199 4.34 -2.13 -5.84
C VAL A 199 3.40 -3.28 -5.50
N ALA A 200 3.75 -4.50 -5.90
CA ALA A 200 2.92 -5.70 -5.67
C ALA A 200 2.70 -5.98 -4.17
N ASN A 201 3.72 -5.73 -3.36
CA ASN A 201 3.64 -5.94 -1.91
C ASN A 201 3.29 -4.66 -1.14
N GLY A 202 3.25 -3.51 -1.81
CA GLY A 202 3.07 -2.20 -1.19
C GLY A 202 4.14 -1.92 -0.16
N THR A 203 5.43 -2.19 -0.47
CA THR A 203 6.54 -2.03 0.47
C THR A 203 7.68 -1.19 -0.09
N ILE A 204 8.24 -0.32 0.73
CA ILE A 204 9.45 0.45 0.42
C ILE A 204 10.35 0.54 1.66
N SER A 205 11.66 0.44 1.47
CA SER A 205 12.63 0.72 2.53
C SER A 205 13.90 1.34 1.98
N GLY A 206 14.58 2.08 2.83
CA GLY A 206 15.76 2.82 2.43
C GLY A 206 16.47 3.52 3.57
N SER A 207 17.51 4.25 3.20
CA SER A 207 18.29 5.11 4.09
C SER A 207 18.39 6.53 3.53
N PHE A 208 18.74 7.48 4.38
CA PHE A 208 18.94 8.87 3.99
C PHE A 208 19.91 9.59 4.92
N GLY A 209 20.43 10.71 4.45
CA GLY A 209 21.21 11.66 5.23
C GLY A 209 21.48 12.94 4.44
N PHE A 210 21.59 14.06 5.13
CA PHE A 210 21.88 15.36 4.52
C PHE A 210 22.36 16.38 5.54
N ASN A 211 23.13 17.36 5.06
CA ASN A 211 23.38 18.59 5.80
C ASN A 211 22.33 19.63 5.41
N GLY A 212 21.75 20.29 6.40
CA GLY A 212 20.69 21.26 6.24
C GLY A 212 21.13 22.65 6.67
N THR A 213 20.73 23.66 5.91
CA THR A 213 20.91 25.08 6.25
C THR A 213 19.55 25.74 6.43
N ASP A 214 19.40 26.61 7.43
CA ASP A 214 18.21 27.46 7.59
C ASP A 214 18.43 28.83 6.92
N PRO A 215 17.89 29.04 5.70
CA PRO A 215 18.11 30.26 4.94
C PRO A 215 17.40 31.48 5.55
N SER A 216 16.48 31.28 6.49
CA SER A 216 15.71 32.35 7.13
C SER A 216 16.39 32.92 8.37
N SER A 217 17.51 32.34 8.80
CA SER A 217 18.24 32.74 9.99
C SER A 217 19.46 33.60 9.67
N TYR A 218 19.72 34.63 10.48
CA TYR A 218 20.94 35.43 10.43
C TYR A 218 21.56 35.54 11.85
N PRO A 219 22.78 35.00 12.07
CA PRO A 219 23.58 34.20 11.13
C PRO A 219 22.89 32.88 10.75
N ALA A 220 23.30 32.29 9.63
CA ALA A 220 22.76 31.02 9.16
C ALA A 220 22.97 29.92 10.21
N LYS A 221 21.93 29.16 10.48
CA LYS A 221 21.95 27.96 11.33
C LYS A 221 22.06 26.70 10.47
N TYR A 222 22.66 25.67 11.04
CA TYR A 222 22.89 24.39 10.39
C TYR A 222 22.35 23.24 11.24
N ALA A 223 21.99 22.15 10.58
CA ALA A 223 21.66 20.88 11.21
C ALA A 223 22.19 19.72 10.37
N THR A 224 22.69 18.67 11.01
CA THR A 224 23.20 17.48 10.32
C THR A 224 22.28 16.30 10.58
N VAL A 225 21.69 15.74 9.52
CA VAL A 225 20.83 14.54 9.57
C VAL A 225 21.63 13.34 9.07
N THR A 226 21.79 12.35 9.95
CA THR A 226 22.57 11.12 9.70
C THR A 226 21.81 9.88 10.16
N ASN A 227 22.31 8.70 9.77
CA ASN A 227 21.74 7.41 10.16
C ASN A 227 20.23 7.29 9.87
N GLY A 228 19.76 8.00 8.84
CA GLY A 228 18.37 8.00 8.43
C GLY A 228 17.99 6.65 7.85
N THR A 229 16.91 6.05 8.33
CA THR A 229 16.33 4.83 7.76
C THR A 229 14.81 4.90 7.77
N PHE A 230 14.18 4.21 6.82
CA PHE A 230 12.74 4.00 6.82
C PHE A 230 12.39 2.63 6.24
N ALA A 231 11.27 2.08 6.71
CA ALA A 231 10.63 0.90 6.16
C ALA A 231 9.12 1.05 6.30
N LEU A 232 8.41 1.05 5.18
CA LEU A 232 7.02 1.48 5.10
C LEU A 232 6.18 0.52 4.27
N ARG A 233 4.86 0.57 4.53
CA ARG A 233 3.83 0.10 3.63
C ARG A 233 3.07 1.26 3.02
N PHE A 234 2.84 1.18 1.71
CA PHE A 234 2.03 2.10 0.93
C PHE A 234 1.02 1.30 0.11
#